data_AF-A0A1I1D2B7-F1
#
_entry.id   AF-A0A1I1D2B7-F1
#
_cell.length_a   1.000
_cell.length_b   1.000
_cell.length_c   1.000
_cell.angle_alpha   90.00
_cell.angle_beta   90.00
_cell.angle_gamma   90.00
#
_symmetry.space_group_name_H-M   'P 1'
#
loop_
_entity.id
_entity.type
_entity.pdbx_description
1 polymer ?
#
loop_
_entity_poly.entity_id
_entity_poly.type
_entity_poly.pdbx_seq_one_letter_code
_entity_poly.pdbx_strand_id
1 'polypeptide(L)' 'MEKGVLLLTLLDTRKILVNTRCIQTVESNPDTVIHLSGGRKILVKESLEEIYKIMNGEELA' A
#
# COMPACT_ATOMS: atom_id res chain seq x y z
N MET A 1 13.00 1.70 -10.92
CA MET A 1 12.66 0.27 -11.14
C MET A 1 11.36 0.04 -10.39
N GLU A 2 10.29 -0.40 -11.06
CA GLU A 2 9.00 -0.59 -10.38
C GLU A 2 9.12 -1.74 -9.37
N LYS A 3 8.77 -1.49 -8.09
CA LYS A 3 8.76 -2.55 -7.08
C LYS A 3 7.57 -3.47 -7.34
N GLY A 4 7.83 -4.77 -7.58
CA GLY A 4 6.77 -5.76 -7.78
C GLY A 4 5.97 -6.10 -6.51
N VAL A 5 6.49 -5.73 -5.34
CA VAL A 5 5.89 -6.04 -4.03
C VAL A 5 6.07 -4.85 -3.08
N LEU A 6 5.02 -4.50 -2.35
CA LEU A 6 5.04 -3.54 -1.24
C LEU A 6 5.03 -4.29 0.09
N LEU A 7 5.89 -3.87 1.02
CA LEU A 7 5.82 -4.25 2.42
C LEU A 7 5.03 -3.18 3.18
N LEU A 8 3.88 -3.56 3.73
CA LEU A 8 2.96 -2.65 4.41
C LEU A 8 2.60 -3.18 5.80
N THR A 9 1.94 -2.33 6.58
CA THR A 9 1.55 -2.61 7.96
C THR A 9 0.04 -2.51 8.08
N LEU A 10 -0.61 -3.62 8.42
CA LEU A 10 -2.03 -3.63 8.73
C LEU A 10 -2.31 -2.83 10.02
N LEU A 11 -3.55 -2.39 10.20
CA LEU A 11 -3.95 -1.64 11.41
C LEU A 11 -3.65 -2.41 12.71
N ASP A 12 -3.71 -3.74 12.67
CA ASP A 12 -3.38 -4.64 13.78
C ASP A 12 -1.87 -4.91 13.98
N THR A 13 -0.99 -4.08 13.38
CA THR A 13 0.49 -4.14 13.45
C THR A 13 1.15 -5.26 12.65
N ARG A 14 0.40 -6.20 12.07
CA ARG A 14 1.01 -7.26 11.26
C ARG A 14 1.58 -6.68 9.96
N LYS A 15 2.73 -7.21 9.55
CA LYS A 15 3.34 -6.90 8.25
C LYS A 15 2.74 -7.78 7.16
N ILE A 16 2.52 -7.20 5.98
CA ILE A 16 1.99 -7.90 4.81
C ILE A 16 2.79 -7.52 3.56
N LEU A 17 2.97 -8.48 2.66
CA LEU A 17 3.49 -8.25 1.32
C LEU A 17 2.33 -8.19 0.32
N VAL A 18 2.29 -7.14 -0.48
CA VAL A 18 1.22 -6.89 -1.45
C VAL A 18 1.80 -6.78 -2.85
N ASN A 19 1.27 -7.55 -3.78
CA ASN A 19 1.63 -7.45 -5.20
C ASN A 19 1.12 -6.12 -5.78
N THR A 20 2.02 -5.27 -6.24
CA THR A 20 1.70 -3.94 -6.78
C THR A 20 0.84 -4.01 -8.03
N ARG A 21 1.03 -5.04 -8.86
CA ARG A 21 0.24 -5.24 -10.10
C ARG A 21 -1.22 -5.54 -9.84
N CYS A 22 -1.58 -5.91 -8.62
CA CYS A 22 -2.96 -6.18 -8.23
C CYS A 22 -3.66 -4.95 -7.63
N ILE A 23 -2.91 -3.89 -7.30
CA ILE A 23 -3.47 -2.67 -6.73
C ILE A 23 -4.20 -1.90 -7.82
N GLN A 24 -5.47 -1.58 -7.56
CA GLN A 24 -6.31 -0.80 -8.45
C GLN A 24 -6.29 0.67 -8.06
N THR A 25 -6.52 0.96 -6.77
CA THR A 25 -6.52 2.32 -6.21
C THR A 25 -6.07 2.31 -4.76
N VAL A 26 -5.58 3.46 -4.29
CA VAL A 26 -5.27 3.74 -2.89
C VAL A 26 -6.01 5.03 -2.53
N GLU A 27 -6.78 5.01 -1.44
CA GLU A 27 -7.53 6.17 -0.95
C GLU A 27 -7.25 6.38 0.54
N SER A 28 -7.27 7.63 1.01
CA SER A 28 -7.05 7.98 2.41
C SER A 28 -8.26 8.72 2.96
N ASN A 29 -9.12 8.03 3.72
CA ASN A 29 -10.30 8.62 4.36
C ASN A 29 -10.94 7.70 5.43
N PRO A 30 -10.80 7.96 6.74
CA PRO A 30 -9.71 8.66 7.44
C PRO A 30 -8.41 7.83 7.49
N ASP A 31 -8.52 6.51 7.34
CA ASP A 31 -7.40 5.57 7.19
C ASP A 31 -7.09 5.33 5.71
N THR A 32 -5.94 4.72 5.43
CA THR A 32 -5.55 4.36 4.06
C THR A 32 -6.10 2.99 3.66
N VAL A 33 -6.88 2.95 2.57
CA VAL A 33 -7.47 1.74 2.00
C VAL A 33 -6.84 1.43 0.65
N ILE A 34 -6.30 0.23 0.49
CA ILE A 34 -5.81 -0.28 -0.79
C ILE A 34 -6.84 -1.21 -1.40
N HIS A 35 -7.28 -0.88 -2.60
CA HIS A 35 -8.21 -1.68 -3.39
C HIS A 35 -7.42 -2.62 -4.28
N LEU A 36 -7.68 -3.92 -4.14
CA LEU A 36 -7.05 -4.96 -4.92
C LEU A 36 -8.02 -5.52 -5.97
N SER A 37 -7.44 -6.00 -7.05
CA SER A 37 -8.14 -6.78 -8.07
C SER A 37 -8.92 -7.93 -7.43
N GLY A 38 -10.17 -8.11 -7.87
CA GLY A 38 -11.11 -9.09 -7.30
C GLY A 38 -11.90 -8.57 -6.09
N GLY A 39 -11.93 -7.26 -5.86
CA GLY A 39 -12.81 -6.62 -4.86
C GLY A 39 -12.33 -6.71 -3.41
N ARG A 40 -11.12 -7.24 -3.18
CA ARG A 40 -10.50 -7.27 -1.85
C ARG A 40 -10.00 -5.88 -1.47
N LYS A 41 -10.14 -5.53 -0.20
CA LYS A 41 -9.65 -4.27 0.37
C LYS A 41 -8.79 -4.57 1.59
N ILE A 42 -7.72 -3.81 1.77
CA ILE A 42 -6.90 -3.86 2.99
C ILE A 42 -6.74 -2.45 3.55
N LEU A 43 -6.79 -2.35 4.87
CA LEU A 43 -6.50 -1.11 5.58
C LEU A 43 -5.08 -1.18 6.11
N VAL A 44 -4.33 -0.12 5.89
CA VAL A 44 -2.91 -0.04 6.24
C VAL A 44 -2.62 1.24 7.03
N LYS A 45 -1.52 1.23 7.76
CA LYS A 45 -1.07 2.37 8.55
C LYS A 45 -0.33 3.41 7.73
N GLU A 46 0.25 3.00 6.60
CA GLU A 46 0.98 3.88 5.72
C GLU A 46 0.05 4.92 5.08
N SER A 47 0.52 6.17 4.99
CA SER A 47 -0.19 7.24 4.30
C SER A 47 -0.16 7.04 2.78
N LEU A 48 -1.01 7.78 2.07
CA LEU A 48 -1.01 7.80 0.61
C LEU A 48 0.35 8.22 0.04
N GLU A 49 0.99 9.22 0.65
CA GLU A 49 2.31 9.72 0.28
C GLU A 49 3.41 8.69 0.53
N GLU A 50 3.38 7.98 1.67
CA GLU A 50 4.33 6.92 1.98
C GLU A 50 4.24 5.80 0.94
N ILE A 51 3.02 5.33 0.63
CA ILE A 51 2.81 4.31 -0.40
C ILE A 51 3.32 4.79 -1.76
N TYR A 52 3.03 6.03 -2.14
CA TYR A 52 3.49 6.61 -3.40
C TYR A 52 5.02 6.63 -3.49
N LYS A 53 5.71 7.04 -2.42
CA LYS A 53 7.18 7.02 -2.36
C LYS A 53 7.74 5.61 -2.49
N ILE A 54 7.18 4.65 -1.75
CA ILE A 54 7.62 3.24 -1.79
C ILE A 54 7.44 2.67 -3.21
N MET A 55 6.33 2.97 -3.88
CA MET A 55 6.06 2.53 -5.25
C MET A 55 7.06 3.08 -6.27
N ASN A 56 7.45 4.36 -6.13
CA ASN A 56 8.41 5.00 -7.01
C ASN A 56 9.87 4.66 -6.68
N GLY A 57 10.10 3.93 -5.57
CA GLY A 57 11.45 3.60 -5.11
C GLY A 57 12.19 4.80 -4.54
N GLU A 58 11.46 5.79 -4.06
CA GLU A 58 12.03 6.91 -3.32
C GLU A 58 12.40 6.42 -1.92
N GLU A 59 13.64 6.69 -1.50
CA GLU A 59 14.06 6.49 -0.11
C GLU A 59 13.26 7.48 0.76
N LEU A 60 12.57 6.97 1.79
CA LEU A 60 11.98 7.85 2.81
C LEU A 60 13.15 8.48 3.58
N ALA A 61 13.44 9.74 3.27
CA ALA A 61 14.48 10.54 3.93
C ALA A 61 14.22 10.70 5.43
#